data_AF-A0A7J9WZT5-F1
#
_entry.id   AF-A0A7J9WZT5-F1
#
_cell.length_a   1.000
_cell.length_b   1.000
_cell.length_c   1.000
_cell.angle_alpha   90.00
_cell.angle_beta   90.00
_cell.angle_gamma   90.00
#
_symmetry.space_group_name_H-M   'P 1'
#
loop_
_entity.id
_entity.type
_entity.pdbx_description
1 polymer ?
#
loop_
_entity_poly.entity_id
_entity_poly.type
_entity_poly.pdbx_seq_one_letter_code
_entity_poly.pdbx_strand_id
1 'polypeptide(L)'
;MCTGAYHTPRVPTFAPELDPGIVQLHSSEYRGPSQLREGGVLVVGAGNSGAEIAFEVSRTHQTWLSGKEPEHSPVRTGSVGDRLLTPVVWFVFSHLLSVSNPLGRKVRPKLLTTAAPLERVRPKELAAAGIGRVPRAAGVGEGYPALDDDRVMQVSNVIWCTGFRAHFDWIDLPVVGEDGEPVHELGIVESEPGLYFVGRFFLRALTSSLIGGVGRDAEYIAKHITSRSGGRLGR
;
A
#
# COMPACT_ATOMS: atom_id res chain seq x y z
N MET A 1 -14.98 -12.30 -3.61
CA MET A 1 -13.63 -12.10 -3.03
C MET A 1 -13.48 -10.68 -2.52
N CYS A 2 -13.18 -10.54 -1.24
CA CYS A 2 -12.98 -9.27 -0.54
C CYS A 2 -11.68 -9.29 0.28
N THR A 3 -10.60 -9.84 -0.27
CA THR A 3 -9.33 -10.11 0.43
C THR A 3 -8.42 -8.89 0.59
N GLY A 4 -8.82 -7.74 0.03
CA GLY A 4 -7.96 -6.55 -0.03
C GLY A 4 -6.74 -6.74 -0.94
N ALA A 5 -5.83 -5.76 -0.93
CA ALA A 5 -4.59 -5.78 -1.73
C ALA A 5 -3.32 -5.94 -0.87
N TYR A 6 -3.46 -6.01 0.46
CA TYR A 6 -2.36 -5.91 1.42
C TYR A 6 -2.17 -7.19 2.23
N HIS A 7 -2.23 -8.35 1.59
CA HIS A 7 -2.15 -9.66 2.26
C HIS A 7 -0.81 -10.37 2.10
N THR A 8 -0.03 -10.07 1.06
CA THR A 8 1.28 -10.71 0.86
C THR A 8 2.41 -9.69 1.02
N PRO A 9 3.19 -9.73 2.12
CA PRO A 9 4.35 -8.87 2.32
C PRO A 9 5.30 -8.88 1.13
N ARG A 10 5.81 -7.71 0.75
CA ARG A 10 6.86 -7.59 -0.27
C ARG A 10 8.19 -7.37 0.42
N VAL A 11 9.00 -8.41 0.58
CA VAL A 11 10.37 -8.31 1.09
C VAL A 11 11.36 -8.33 -0.08
N PRO A 12 12.42 -7.51 -0.10
CA PRO A 12 13.43 -7.56 -1.15
C PRO A 12 14.11 -8.93 -1.26
N THR A 13 14.46 -9.34 -2.49
CA THR A 13 15.07 -10.67 -2.74
C THR A 13 16.42 -10.84 -2.08
N PHE A 14 17.15 -9.76 -1.83
CA PHE A 14 18.45 -9.77 -1.15
C PHE A 14 18.35 -9.82 0.38
N ALA A 15 17.15 -9.70 0.97
CA ALA A 15 16.98 -9.69 2.42
C ALA A 15 17.54 -10.94 3.13
N PRO A 16 17.45 -12.18 2.57
CA PRO A 16 18.06 -13.37 3.16
C PRO A 16 19.60 -13.38 3.11
N GLU A 17 20.23 -12.51 2.32
CA GLU A 17 21.69 -12.41 2.20
C GLU A 17 22.31 -11.53 3.32
N LEU A 18 21.47 -10.81 4.07
CA LEU A 18 21.91 -10.05 5.24
C LEU A 18 22.40 -10.99 6.35
N ASP A 19 23.29 -10.47 7.20
CA ASP A 19 23.80 -11.17 8.37
C ASP A 19 22.63 -11.71 9.22
N PRO A 20 22.59 -13.02 9.53
CA PRO A 20 21.54 -13.62 10.37
C PRO A 20 21.41 -12.99 11.78
N GLY A 21 22.43 -12.25 12.23
CA GLY A 21 22.42 -11.45 13.44
C GLY A 21 21.56 -10.18 13.37
N ILE A 22 21.13 -9.76 12.18
CA ILE A 22 20.25 -8.60 11.98
C ILE A 22 18.79 -9.04 12.18
N VAL A 23 18.06 -8.37 13.07
CA VAL A 23 16.61 -8.59 13.19
C VAL A 23 15.91 -7.96 11.99
N GLN A 24 15.13 -8.77 11.29
CA GLN A 24 14.35 -8.34 10.13
C GLN A 24 12.87 -8.52 10.41
N LEU A 25 12.06 -7.48 10.20
CA LEU A 25 10.60 -7.53 10.33
C LEU A 25 9.94 -6.86 9.15
N HIS A 26 8.88 -7.44 8.60
CA HIS A 26 7.98 -6.67 7.73
C HIS A 26 7.03 -5.81 8.57
N SER A 27 6.53 -4.70 8.01
CA SER A 27 5.60 -3.80 8.71
C SER A 27 4.31 -4.50 9.19
N SER A 28 3.90 -5.59 8.55
CA SER A 28 2.77 -6.44 8.97
C SER A 28 3.02 -7.22 10.27
N GLU A 29 4.29 -7.50 10.56
CA GLU A 29 4.76 -8.28 11.71
C GLU A 29 5.23 -7.39 12.86
N TYR A 30 5.58 -6.14 12.56
CA TYR A 30 5.91 -5.13 13.56
C TYR A 30 4.69 -4.82 14.45
N ARG A 31 4.95 -4.77 15.76
CA ARG A 31 3.99 -4.47 16.85
C ARG A 31 4.54 -3.44 17.83
N GLY A 32 5.86 -3.25 17.90
CA GLY A 32 6.48 -2.20 18.69
C GLY A 32 8.00 -2.34 18.84
N PRO A 33 8.67 -1.35 19.45
CA PRO A 33 10.14 -1.32 19.55
C PRO A 33 10.74 -2.44 20.40
N SER A 34 9.93 -3.10 21.25
CA SER A 34 10.36 -4.22 22.09
C SER A 34 10.74 -5.49 21.30
N GLN A 35 10.38 -5.57 20.01
CA GLN A 35 10.82 -6.65 19.13
C GLN A 35 12.23 -6.43 18.56
N LEU A 36 12.79 -5.23 18.73
CA LEU A 36 14.07 -4.84 18.16
C LEU A 36 15.21 -5.11 19.15
N ARG A 37 16.40 -5.38 18.62
CA ARG A 37 17.64 -5.47 19.38
C ARG A 37 18.22 -4.07 19.60
N GLU A 38 19.03 -3.93 20.64
CA GLU A 38 19.87 -2.74 20.80
C GLU A 38 20.71 -2.49 19.52
N GLY A 39 20.85 -1.21 19.16
CA GLY A 39 21.59 -0.79 17.98
C GLY A 39 20.76 0.04 17.00
N GLY A 40 21.31 0.22 15.79
CA GLY A 40 20.67 1.02 14.74
C GLY A 40 19.47 0.34 14.10
N VAL A 41 18.52 1.13 13.59
CA VAL A 41 17.34 0.64 12.85
C VAL A 41 17.28 1.30 11.46
N LEU A 42 17.24 0.47 10.42
CA LEU A 42 16.96 0.92 9.06
C LEU A 42 15.51 0.58 8.70
N VAL A 43 14.68 1.61 8.48
CA VAL A 43 13.33 1.45 7.94
C VAL A 43 13.39 1.60 6.43
N VAL A 44 13.02 0.56 5.68
CA VAL A 44 13.12 0.54 4.21
C VAL A 44 11.73 0.73 3.59
N GLY A 45 11.53 1.86 2.93
CA GLY A 45 10.25 2.28 2.36
C GLY A 45 9.69 3.49 3.11
N ALA A 46 9.54 4.62 2.42
CA ALA A 46 9.19 5.90 3.03
C ALA A 46 7.70 6.27 2.92
N GLY A 47 6.81 5.34 2.60
CA GLY A 47 5.36 5.57 2.62
C GLY A 47 4.79 5.75 4.04
N ASN A 48 3.46 5.83 4.18
CA ASN A 48 2.82 6.11 5.48
C ASN A 48 3.31 5.19 6.61
N SER A 49 3.27 3.86 6.43
CA SER A 49 3.76 2.92 7.46
C SER A 49 5.24 3.14 7.81
N GLY A 50 6.08 3.41 6.81
CA GLY A 50 7.51 3.65 7.04
C GLY A 50 7.80 4.92 7.80
N ALA A 51 7.13 6.02 7.45
CA ALA A 51 7.26 7.29 8.16
C ALA A 51 6.77 7.17 9.61
N GLU A 52 5.64 6.50 9.83
CA GLU A 52 5.06 6.31 11.16
C GLU A 52 5.90 5.41 12.06
N ILE A 53 6.35 4.26 11.55
CA ILE A 53 7.21 3.33 12.30
C ILE A 53 8.56 3.99 12.58
N ALA A 54 9.18 4.66 11.60
CA ALA A 54 10.44 5.36 11.83
C ALA A 54 10.31 6.43 12.93
N PHE A 55 9.20 7.17 12.96
CA PHE A 55 8.92 8.19 13.98
C PHE A 55 8.66 7.62 15.38
N GLU A 56 8.07 6.43 15.46
CA GLU A 56 7.89 5.73 16.73
C GLU A 56 9.22 5.18 17.25
N VAL A 57 9.97 4.48 16.39
CA VAL A 57 11.22 3.79 16.75
C VAL A 57 12.34 4.77 17.08
N SER A 58 12.37 5.95 16.46
CA SER A 58 13.39 6.98 16.72
C SER A 58 13.44 7.48 18.17
N ARG A 59 12.39 7.23 18.95
CA ARG A 59 12.34 7.53 20.39
C ARG A 59 13.24 6.63 21.24
N THR A 60 13.64 5.49 20.70
CA THR A 60 14.37 4.43 21.42
C THR A 60 15.66 4.00 20.73
N HIS A 61 15.73 4.12 19.40
CA HIS A 61 16.88 3.66 18.61
C HIS A 61 17.32 4.73 17.61
N GLN A 62 18.62 4.79 17.31
CA GLN A 62 19.12 5.56 16.18
C GLN A 62 18.50 5.01 14.89
N THR A 63 17.80 5.87 14.14
CA THR A 63 16.91 5.42 13.06
C THR A 63 17.22 6.12 11.75
N TRP A 64 17.23 5.34 10.66
CA TRP A 64 17.33 5.82 9.30
C TRP A 64 16.12 5.39 8.48
N LEU A 65 15.66 6.25 7.57
CA LEU A 65 14.55 6.00 6.67
C LEU A 65 15.04 6.01 5.22
N SER A 66 14.96 4.85 4.57
CA SER A 66 15.38 4.60 3.20
C SER A 66 14.20 4.68 2.23
N GLY A 67 14.43 5.27 1.06
CA GLY A 67 13.49 5.28 -0.05
C GLY A 67 13.11 6.69 -0.53
N LYS A 68 12.41 6.74 -1.66
CA LYS A 68 11.98 8.00 -2.29
C LYS A 68 11.09 8.78 -1.33
N GLU A 69 11.38 10.08 -1.17
CA GLU A 69 10.52 10.96 -0.38
C GLU A 69 9.14 11.05 -1.04
N PRO A 70 8.05 10.67 -0.36
CA PRO A 70 6.72 10.83 -0.92
C PRO A 70 6.37 12.30 -1.10
N GLU A 71 5.48 12.60 -2.03
CA GLU A 71 4.87 13.92 -2.11
C GLU A 71 4.01 14.15 -0.85
N HIS A 72 3.99 15.39 -0.35
CA HIS A 72 3.26 15.75 0.87
C HIS A 72 1.91 16.35 0.53
N SER A 73 0.88 15.99 1.30
CA SER A 73 -0.39 16.69 1.20
C SER A 73 -0.21 18.15 1.65
N PRO A 74 -0.63 19.15 0.84
CA PRO A 74 -0.46 20.56 1.15
C PRO A 74 -1.36 21.03 2.31
N VAL A 75 -2.38 20.26 2.69
CA VAL A 75 -3.37 20.64 3.69
C VAL A 75 -3.27 19.72 4.90
N ARG A 76 -3.35 20.30 6.11
CA ARG A 76 -3.40 19.54 7.35
C ARG A 76 -4.72 18.79 7.45
N THR A 77 -4.65 17.46 7.48
CA THR A 77 -5.81 16.58 7.74
C THR A 77 -6.55 17.04 8.98
N GLY A 78 -7.86 17.28 8.86
CA GLY A 78 -8.73 17.71 9.94
C GLY A 78 -8.82 19.23 10.17
N SER A 79 -8.12 20.05 9.37
CA SER A 79 -8.29 21.52 9.40
C SER A 79 -9.65 21.98 8.85
N VAL A 80 -10.06 23.22 9.12
CA VAL A 80 -11.32 23.77 8.60
C VAL A 80 -11.34 23.80 7.07
N GLY A 81 -10.21 24.18 6.45
CA GLY A 81 -10.06 24.15 4.99
C GLY A 81 -10.14 22.74 4.41
N ASP A 82 -9.54 21.76 5.08
CA ASP A 82 -9.64 20.34 4.70
C ASP A 82 -11.10 19.86 4.73
N ARG A 83 -11.84 20.18 5.79
CA ARG A 83 -13.26 19.81 5.93
C ARG A 83 -14.15 20.40 4.84
N LEU A 84 -13.81 21.59 4.34
CA LEU A 84 -14.56 22.23 3.25
C LEU A 84 -14.22 21.62 1.88
N LEU A 85 -12.96 21.24 1.65
CA LEU A 85 -12.51 20.64 0.39
C LEU A 85 -12.85 19.15 0.29
N THR A 86 -12.94 18.46 1.43
CA THR A 86 -13.15 17.00 1.50
C THR A 86 -14.37 16.53 0.68
N PRO A 87 -15.57 17.13 0.77
CA PRO A 87 -16.72 16.70 -0.04
C PRO A 87 -16.48 16.83 -1.55
N VAL A 88 -15.79 17.90 -1.98
CA VAL A 88 -15.48 18.16 -3.39
C VAL A 88 -14.43 17.15 -3.88
N VAL A 89 -13.35 16.96 -3.15
CA VAL A 89 -12.31 15.96 -3.45
C VAL A 89 -12.93 14.56 -3.50
N TRP A 90 -13.79 14.24 -2.54
CA TRP A 90 -14.49 12.96 -2.47
C TRP A 90 -15.39 12.73 -3.69
N PHE A 91 -16.11 13.77 -4.13
CA PHE A 91 -16.90 13.73 -5.36
C PHE A 91 -16.02 13.44 -6.59
N VAL A 92 -14.91 14.18 -6.74
CA VAL A 92 -13.96 14.00 -7.85
C VAL A 92 -13.40 12.57 -7.85
N PHE A 93 -12.91 12.08 -6.71
CA PHE A 93 -12.32 10.75 -6.61
C PHE A 93 -13.34 9.62 -6.83
N SER A 94 -14.60 9.84 -6.48
CA SER A 94 -15.65 8.84 -6.60
C SER A 94 -16.31 8.78 -7.99
N HIS A 95 -16.35 9.90 -8.72
CA HIS A 95 -17.11 10.02 -9.97
C HIS A 95 -16.24 10.38 -11.17
N LEU A 96 -15.30 11.32 -11.04
CA LEU A 96 -14.45 11.76 -12.15
C LEU A 96 -13.23 10.88 -12.34
N LEU A 97 -12.62 10.41 -11.24
CA LEU A 97 -11.54 9.42 -11.27
C LEU A 97 -12.09 8.00 -11.26
N SER A 98 -12.91 7.70 -12.26
CA SER A 98 -13.58 6.41 -12.47
C SER A 98 -13.22 5.78 -13.82
N VAL A 99 -13.35 4.47 -13.94
CA VAL A 99 -13.10 3.76 -15.21
C VAL A 99 -14.14 4.10 -16.29
N SER A 100 -15.31 4.59 -15.90
CA SER A 100 -16.34 5.12 -16.79
C SER A 100 -15.98 6.48 -17.39
N ASN A 101 -15.02 7.22 -16.82
CA ASN A 101 -14.62 8.54 -17.29
C ASN A 101 -13.26 8.46 -18.03
N PRO A 102 -13.11 9.07 -19.23
CA PRO A 102 -11.83 9.12 -19.95
C PRO A 102 -10.66 9.66 -19.12
N LEU A 103 -10.91 10.68 -18.28
CA LEU A 103 -9.89 11.25 -17.40
C LEU A 103 -9.38 10.21 -16.39
N GLY A 104 -10.31 9.51 -15.74
CA GLY A 104 -9.99 8.43 -14.80
C GLY A 104 -9.18 7.31 -15.46
N ARG A 105 -9.56 6.87 -16.66
CA ARG A 105 -8.80 5.86 -17.43
C ARG A 105 -7.37 6.32 -17.74
N LYS A 106 -7.18 7.60 -18.08
CA LYS A 106 -5.86 8.16 -18.40
C LYS A 106 -4.94 8.24 -17.18
N VAL A 107 -5.46 8.57 -15.99
CA VAL A 107 -4.63 8.72 -14.79
C VAL A 107 -4.41 7.42 -14.01
N ARG A 108 -5.28 6.40 -14.22
CA ARG A 108 -5.24 5.13 -13.48
C ARG A 108 -3.86 4.45 -13.47
N PRO A 109 -3.16 4.24 -14.60
CA PRO A 109 -1.85 3.56 -14.59
C PRO A 109 -0.81 4.25 -13.70
N LYS A 110 -0.83 5.59 -13.67
CA LYS A 110 0.06 6.38 -12.82
C LYS A 110 -0.31 6.26 -11.35
N LEU A 111 -1.61 6.30 -11.03
CA LEU A 111 -2.08 6.19 -9.65
C LEU A 111 -1.87 4.79 -9.06
N LEU A 112 -1.92 3.74 -9.87
CA LEU A 112 -1.62 2.36 -9.42
C LEU A 112 -0.16 2.18 -8.97
N THR A 113 0.76 3.02 -9.45
CA THR A 113 2.21 2.89 -9.19
C THR A 113 2.76 3.99 -8.28
N THR A 114 1.99 5.04 -8.01
CA THR A 114 2.41 6.17 -7.17
C THR A 114 2.05 5.91 -5.72
N ALA A 115 3.03 6.00 -4.82
CA ALA A 115 2.79 5.91 -3.38
C ALA A 115 1.84 7.03 -2.94
N ALA A 116 0.88 6.70 -2.08
CA ALA A 116 -0.01 7.68 -1.50
C ALA A 116 0.80 8.75 -0.74
N PRO A 117 0.37 10.03 -0.79
CA PRO A 117 0.99 11.08 -0.01
C PRO A 117 1.03 10.75 1.48
N LEU A 118 2.02 11.30 2.20
CA LEU A 118 2.06 11.18 3.66
C LEU A 118 0.92 11.99 4.29
N GLU A 119 0.08 11.31 5.06
CA GLU A 119 -1.12 11.91 5.66
C GLU A 119 -0.86 12.36 7.11
N ARG A 120 -0.17 11.53 7.91
CA ARG A 120 -0.07 11.73 9.36
C ARG A 120 1.25 12.31 9.83
N VAL A 121 2.38 11.79 9.33
CA VAL A 121 3.73 12.21 9.74
C VAL A 121 4.38 13.02 8.64
N ARG A 122 4.91 14.21 8.97
CA ARG A 122 5.52 15.12 7.98
C ARG A 122 7.06 15.00 7.98
N PRO A 123 7.74 15.37 6.88
CA PRO A 123 9.20 15.35 6.78
C PRO A 123 9.87 16.22 7.84
N LYS A 124 9.27 17.37 8.15
CA LYS A 124 9.77 18.26 9.18
C LYS A 124 9.76 17.59 10.56
N GLU A 125 8.76 16.75 10.83
CA GLU A 125 8.66 15.98 12.08
C GLU A 125 9.67 14.83 12.09
N LEU A 126 9.89 14.17 10.95
CA LEU A 126 10.94 13.16 10.81
C LEU A 126 12.33 13.76 11.04
N ALA A 127 12.63 14.89 10.41
CA ALA A 127 13.89 15.60 10.56
C ALA A 127 14.10 16.12 11.99
N ALA A 128 13.07 16.70 12.62
CA ALA A 128 13.12 17.15 14.01
C ALA A 128 13.30 15.99 15.00
N ALA A 129 12.86 14.79 14.66
CA ALA A 129 13.08 13.57 15.44
C ALA A 129 14.47 12.94 15.25
N GLY A 130 15.37 13.60 14.50
CA GLY A 130 16.74 13.12 14.28
C GLY A 130 16.83 11.92 13.32
N ILE A 131 15.77 11.63 12.57
CA ILE A 131 15.74 10.47 11.66
C ILE A 131 16.57 10.78 10.43
N GLY A 132 17.62 9.97 10.22
CA GLY A 132 18.51 10.11 9.07
C GLY A 132 17.81 9.68 7.79
N ARG A 133 17.78 10.53 6.76
CA ARG A 133 17.34 10.13 5.42
C ARG A 133 18.51 9.52 4.66
N VAL A 134 18.27 8.35 4.08
CA VAL A 134 19.28 7.65 3.28
C VAL A 134 18.71 7.25 1.92
N PRO A 135 19.56 7.06 0.90
CA PRO A 135 19.13 6.50 -0.37
C PRO A 135 18.46 5.14 -0.23
N ARG A 136 17.92 4.64 -1.34
CA ARG A 136 17.25 3.34 -1.36
C ARG A 136 18.25 2.24 -1.01
N ALA A 137 17.84 1.34 -0.12
CA ALA A 137 18.54 0.08 0.10
C ALA A 137 18.26 -0.85 -1.09
N ALA A 138 19.31 -1.27 -1.78
CA ALA A 138 19.23 -1.99 -3.05
C ALA A 138 20.00 -3.30 -3.09
N GLY A 139 20.79 -3.61 -2.06
CA GLY A 139 21.52 -4.88 -1.99
C GLY A 139 22.15 -5.13 -0.63
N VAL A 140 23.17 -5.98 -0.65
CA VAL A 140 23.97 -6.35 0.52
C VAL A 140 25.44 -6.04 0.27
N GLY A 141 26.09 -5.44 1.25
CA GLY A 141 27.53 -5.23 1.29
C GLY A 141 28.04 -5.67 2.66
N GLU A 142 29.02 -6.57 2.68
CA GLU A 142 29.62 -7.09 3.93
C GLU A 142 28.59 -7.67 4.93
N GLY A 143 27.48 -8.22 4.45
CA GLY A 143 26.39 -8.75 5.29
C GLY A 143 25.39 -7.69 5.78
N TYR A 144 25.56 -6.42 5.42
CA TYR A 144 24.68 -5.32 5.83
C TYR A 144 23.94 -4.70 4.63
N PRO A 145 22.84 -3.96 4.85
CA PRO A 145 22.13 -3.28 3.77
C PRO A 145 23.03 -2.29 3.02
N ALA A 146 23.19 -2.49 1.72
CA ALA A 146 23.87 -1.57 0.82
C ALA A 146 22.87 -0.60 0.18
N LEU A 147 23.26 0.68 0.12
CA LEU A 147 22.47 1.78 -0.43
C LEU A 147 22.87 2.08 -1.88
N ASP A 148 22.00 2.77 -2.63
CA ASP A 148 22.25 3.22 -4.00
C ASP A 148 23.49 4.14 -4.16
N ASP A 149 24.01 4.70 -3.07
CA ASP A 149 25.21 5.54 -3.04
C ASP A 149 26.45 4.82 -2.48
N ASP A 150 26.46 3.49 -2.59
CA ASP A 150 27.53 2.57 -2.17
C ASP A 150 27.82 2.54 -0.67
N ARG A 151 27.08 3.30 0.15
CA ARG A 151 27.19 3.21 1.61
C ARG A 151 26.60 1.90 2.11
N VAL A 152 27.28 1.33 3.11
CA VAL A 152 26.85 0.14 3.82
C VAL A 152 26.34 0.54 5.20
N MET A 153 25.10 0.16 5.53
CA MET A 153 24.43 0.54 6.78
C MET A 153 24.66 -0.51 7.85
N GLN A 154 25.63 -0.27 8.75
CA GLN A 154 25.86 -1.13 9.91
C GLN A 154 24.74 -0.94 10.96
N VAL A 155 23.64 -1.66 10.78
CA VAL A 155 22.46 -1.65 11.66
C VAL A 155 22.19 -3.02 12.22
N SER A 156 21.58 -3.06 13.41
CA SER A 156 21.21 -4.31 14.09
C SER A 156 19.78 -4.75 13.72
N ASN A 157 19.00 -3.85 13.13
CA ASN A 157 17.60 -4.07 12.81
C ASN A 157 17.23 -3.48 11.45
N VAL A 158 16.39 -4.19 10.70
CA VAL A 158 15.78 -3.73 9.45
C VAL A 158 14.27 -3.93 9.52
N ILE A 159 13.52 -2.88 9.22
CA ILE A 159 12.06 -2.96 9.09
C ILE A 159 11.67 -2.73 7.63
N TRP A 160 11.14 -3.75 7.00
CA TRP A 160 10.65 -3.73 5.62
C TRP A 160 9.27 -3.08 5.56
N CYS A 161 9.25 -1.80 5.19
CA CYS A 161 8.06 -1.00 4.88
C CYS A 161 7.86 -0.88 3.36
N THR A 162 8.19 -1.95 2.64
CA THR A 162 8.25 -2.06 1.17
C THR A 162 6.90 -2.39 0.51
N GLY A 163 5.83 -2.38 1.30
CA GLY A 163 4.46 -2.57 0.86
C GLY A 163 4.10 -4.05 0.69
N PHE A 164 3.02 -4.30 -0.03
CA PHE A 164 2.47 -5.63 -0.24
C PHE A 164 2.27 -5.88 -1.73
N ARG A 165 2.18 -7.14 -2.10
CA ARG A 165 1.67 -7.58 -3.40
C ARG A 165 0.33 -8.26 -3.22
N ALA A 166 -0.57 -8.09 -4.18
CA ALA A 166 -1.70 -8.98 -4.30
C ALA A 166 -1.19 -10.31 -4.88
N HIS A 167 -1.67 -11.41 -4.33
CA HIS A 167 -1.35 -12.76 -4.78
C HIS A 167 -2.65 -13.56 -4.87
N PHE A 168 -2.81 -14.28 -5.98
CA PHE A 168 -4.06 -14.96 -6.32
C PHE A 168 -3.89 -16.45 -6.60
N ASP A 169 -2.71 -17.02 -6.38
CA ASP A 169 -2.43 -18.45 -6.62
C ASP A 169 -3.26 -19.41 -5.75
N TRP A 170 -3.93 -18.88 -4.71
CA TRP A 170 -4.89 -19.64 -3.92
C TRP A 170 -6.26 -19.77 -4.61
N ILE A 171 -6.48 -19.06 -5.73
CA ILE A 171 -7.65 -19.19 -6.60
C ILE A 171 -7.33 -20.22 -7.68
N ASP A 172 -7.88 -21.42 -7.54
CA ASP A 172 -7.74 -22.50 -8.53
C ASP A 172 -8.76 -22.35 -9.68
N LEU A 173 -8.72 -21.20 -10.38
CA LEU A 173 -9.57 -20.87 -11.54
C LEU A 173 -8.76 -20.06 -12.57
N PRO A 174 -9.06 -20.18 -13.88
CA PRO A 174 -8.36 -19.46 -14.95
C PRO A 174 -8.83 -18.00 -15.05
N VAL A 175 -8.70 -17.24 -13.96
CA VAL A 175 -9.25 -15.89 -13.82
C VAL A 175 -8.18 -14.83 -13.63
N VAL A 176 -6.92 -15.22 -13.49
CA VAL A 176 -5.78 -14.32 -13.31
C VAL A 176 -5.10 -14.12 -14.66
N GLY A 177 -4.91 -12.86 -15.06
CA GLY A 177 -4.25 -12.49 -16.31
C GLY A 177 -2.72 -12.59 -16.22
N GLU A 178 -2.05 -12.31 -17.34
CA GLU A 178 -0.58 -12.30 -17.44
C GLU A 178 0.09 -11.25 -16.53
N ASP A 179 -0.64 -10.19 -16.17
CA ASP A 179 -0.20 -9.15 -15.25
C ASP A 179 -0.31 -9.57 -13.77
N GLY A 180 -0.75 -10.81 -13.49
CA GLY A 180 -0.96 -11.33 -12.15
C GLY A 180 -2.24 -10.81 -11.50
N GLU A 181 -3.12 -10.15 -12.27
CA GLU A 181 -4.34 -9.56 -11.75
C GLU A 181 -5.61 -10.28 -12.24
N PRO A 182 -6.64 -10.43 -11.37
CA PRO A 182 -7.91 -10.97 -11.78
C PRO A 182 -8.54 -10.20 -12.93
N VAL A 183 -8.89 -10.90 -14.00
CA VAL A 183 -9.63 -10.37 -15.14
C VAL A 183 -11.09 -10.23 -14.74
N HIS A 184 -11.56 -8.98 -14.71
CA HIS A 184 -12.94 -8.67 -14.33
C HIS A 184 -13.43 -7.38 -14.98
N GLU A 185 -14.74 -7.24 -15.12
CA GLU A 185 -15.39 -5.97 -15.43
C GLU A 185 -16.09 -5.43 -14.17
N LEU A 186 -15.60 -4.31 -13.63
CA LEU A 186 -16.18 -3.65 -12.44
C LEU A 186 -16.33 -4.61 -11.23
N GLY A 187 -15.46 -5.61 -11.12
CA GLY A 187 -15.48 -6.65 -10.09
C GLY A 187 -16.31 -7.89 -10.43
N ILE A 188 -16.87 -8.00 -11.63
CA ILE A 188 -17.57 -9.19 -12.11
C ILE A 188 -16.59 -10.02 -12.97
N VAL A 189 -16.42 -11.30 -12.65
CA VAL A 189 -15.62 -12.21 -13.48
C VAL A 189 -16.53 -12.90 -14.48
N GLU A 190 -16.41 -12.51 -15.75
CA GLU A 190 -17.31 -13.02 -16.80
C GLU A 190 -17.03 -14.49 -17.15
N SER A 191 -15.76 -14.89 -17.15
CA SER A 191 -15.33 -16.26 -17.42
C SER A 191 -15.81 -17.26 -16.37
N GLU A 192 -16.05 -16.81 -15.13
CA GLU A 192 -16.46 -17.66 -14.01
C GLU A 192 -17.73 -17.10 -13.34
N PRO A 193 -18.93 -17.45 -13.84
CA PRO A 193 -20.19 -16.96 -13.30
C PRO A 193 -20.38 -17.28 -11.81
N GLY A 194 -20.44 -16.24 -10.99
CA GLY A 194 -20.60 -16.36 -9.54
C GLY A 194 -19.36 -15.90 -8.76
N LEU A 195 -18.24 -15.67 -9.46
CA LEU A 195 -17.05 -15.06 -8.90
C LEU A 195 -17.09 -13.53 -9.06
N TYR A 196 -16.77 -12.83 -7.96
CA TYR A 196 -16.75 -11.38 -7.88
C TYR A 196 -15.55 -10.88 -7.07
N PHE A 197 -15.08 -9.67 -7.35
CA PHE A 197 -14.04 -8.97 -6.58
C PHE A 197 -14.57 -7.62 -6.08
N VAL A 198 -14.35 -7.32 -4.80
CA VAL A 198 -14.77 -6.06 -4.15
C VAL A 198 -13.60 -5.52 -3.30
N GLY A 199 -13.52 -4.19 -3.14
CA GLY A 199 -12.55 -3.56 -2.24
C GLY A 199 -11.15 -3.39 -2.83
N ARG A 200 -11.01 -3.52 -4.15
CA ARG A 200 -9.73 -3.36 -4.85
C ARG A 200 -9.44 -1.89 -5.15
N PHE A 201 -8.16 -1.51 -5.11
CA PHE A 201 -7.77 -0.14 -5.45
C PHE A 201 -8.10 0.14 -6.92
N PHE A 202 -8.82 1.23 -7.18
CA PHE A 202 -9.28 1.60 -8.51
C PHE A 202 -10.12 0.51 -9.24
N LEU A 203 -10.96 -0.24 -8.50
CA LEU A 203 -11.88 -1.24 -9.07
C LEU A 203 -12.89 -0.59 -10.04
N ARG A 204 -13.65 0.39 -9.54
CA ARG A 204 -14.57 1.22 -10.32
C ARG A 204 -14.13 2.69 -10.30
N ALA A 205 -13.64 3.15 -9.17
CA ALA A 205 -13.13 4.50 -8.97
C ALA A 205 -11.95 4.50 -7.99
N LEU A 206 -11.23 5.62 -7.90
CA LEU A 206 -10.09 5.75 -6.98
C LEU A 206 -10.44 5.36 -5.53
N THR A 207 -11.67 5.63 -5.11
CA THR A 207 -12.15 5.35 -3.74
C THR A 207 -12.59 3.90 -3.49
N SER A 208 -12.52 3.00 -4.48
CA SER A 208 -13.02 1.61 -4.39
C SER A 208 -12.44 0.75 -3.25
N SER A 209 -11.21 1.06 -2.80
CA SER A 209 -10.56 0.35 -1.67
C SER A 209 -10.68 1.10 -0.33
N LEU A 210 -11.29 2.28 -0.32
CA LEU A 210 -11.41 3.12 0.87
C LEU A 210 -12.75 2.86 1.56
N ILE A 211 -12.78 2.96 2.89
CA ILE A 211 -13.97 2.71 3.71
C ILE A 211 -15.18 3.53 3.24
N GLY A 212 -14.99 4.79 2.87
CA GLY A 212 -16.09 5.64 2.37
C GLY A 212 -16.57 5.29 0.96
N GLY A 213 -15.79 4.54 0.16
CA GLY A 213 -16.04 4.34 -1.27
C GLY A 213 -16.47 2.93 -1.65
N VAL A 214 -15.99 1.91 -0.92
CA VAL A 214 -16.24 0.49 -1.20
C VAL A 214 -17.72 0.11 -1.24
N GLY A 215 -18.57 0.84 -0.50
CA GLY A 215 -20.01 0.58 -0.44
C GLY A 215 -20.71 0.65 -1.81
N ARG A 216 -20.29 1.57 -2.69
CA ARG A 216 -20.86 1.69 -4.05
C ARG A 216 -20.56 0.47 -4.92
N ASP A 217 -19.36 -0.10 -4.75
CA ASP A 217 -18.94 -1.28 -5.51
C ASP A 217 -19.65 -2.53 -5.00
N ALA A 218 -19.81 -2.65 -3.67
CA ALA A 218 -20.57 -3.70 -3.03
C ALA A 218 -22.05 -3.67 -3.44
N GLU A 219 -22.68 -2.49 -3.45
CA GLU A 219 -24.07 -2.32 -3.89
C GLU A 219 -24.26 -2.71 -5.36
N TYR A 220 -23.32 -2.32 -6.23
CA TYR A 220 -23.35 -2.70 -7.64
C TYR A 220 -23.30 -4.22 -7.84
N ILE A 221 -22.38 -4.90 -7.15
CA ILE A 221 -22.25 -6.36 -7.23
C ILE A 221 -23.47 -7.06 -6.63
N ALA A 222 -24.02 -6.57 -5.51
CA ALA A 222 -25.24 -7.10 -4.92
C ALA A 222 -26.43 -7.02 -5.90
N LYS A 223 -26.62 -5.88 -6.58
CA LYS A 223 -27.67 -5.72 -7.60
C LYS A 223 -27.50 -6.71 -8.76
N HIS A 224 -26.26 -6.92 -9.22
CA HIS A 224 -25.96 -7.88 -10.28
C HIS A 224 -26.22 -9.34 -9.84
N ILE A 225 -25.94 -9.70 -8.59
CA ILE A 225 -26.24 -11.04 -8.05
C ILE A 225 -27.76 -11.28 -8.01
N THR A 226 -28.54 -10.28 -7.57
CA THR A 226 -30.00 -10.36 -7.50
C THR A 226 -30.63 -10.49 -8.89
N SER A 227 -30.15 -9.73 -9.89
CA SER A 227 -30.68 -9.80 -11.25
C SER A 227 -30.46 -11.17 -11.91
N ARG A 228 -29.33 -11.84 -11.61
CA ARG A 228 -29.08 -13.23 -12.04
C ARG A 228 -29.98 -14.25 -11.35
N SER A 229 -30.24 -14.06 -10.06
CA SER A 229 -31.02 -15.02 -9.25
C SER A 229 -32.51 -15.00 -9.60
N GLY A 230 -33.05 -13.83 -9.97
CA GLY A 230 -34.43 -13.69 -10.42
C GLY A 230 -34.79 -14.47 -11.69
N GLY A 231 -33.79 -14.82 -12.52
CA GLY A 231 -33.98 -15.68 -13.69
C GLY A 231 -33.96 -17.18 -13.41
N ARG A 232 -33.49 -17.61 -12.23
CA ARG A 232 -33.39 -19.04 -11.83
C ARG A 232 -34.58 -19.54 -11.02
N LEU A 233 -35.34 -18.67 -10.37
CA LEU A 233 -36.53 -19.02 -9.56
C LEU A 233 -37.85 -19.09 -10.37
N GLY A 234 -37.78 -18.90 -11.69
CA GLY A 234 -38.93 -18.96 -12.61
C GLY A 234 -38.93 -20.16 -13.55
N ARG A 235 -38.22 -21.25 -13.22
CA ARG A 235 -38.23 -22.52 -13.94
C ARG A 235 -38.47 -23.68 -13.00
#